data_AF-A0A9W7SZI6-F1
#
_entry.id   AF-A0A9W7SZI6-F1
#
_cell.length_a   1.000
_cell.length_b   1.000
_cell.length_c   1.000
_cell.angle_alpha   90.00
_cell.angle_beta   90.00
_cell.angle_gamma   90.00
#
_symmetry.space_group_name_H-M   'P 1'
#
loop_
_entity.id
_entity.type
_entity.pdbx_description
1 polymer ?
#
loop_
_entity_poly.entity_id
_entity_poly.type
_entity_poly.pdbx_seq_one_letter_code
_entity_poly.pdbx_strand_id
1 'polypeptide(L)'
;MSFFLSLAALYASANAASFRTVGSSGCTAQMAFLPPFTDTIVFLDNYHENYGGAGVDLATGAHSKDAFMQDDGSSLYAFGVEYSWRTNTLRKLHPKSNTFCAAGAFFPDGTMVNVAGAEGQGGSTDGTQLLDGRQALRRYKPGPCDGACGMDFDVDNDALQSTRWYPSAITLGTGDVVVVGGSTMGGLVVNEDDINNPTYELIKHDGSAAPKQVELDILKFDASQNQKGEYSYNLYPHLHLLPDPTSRSRVFTLAGSRVAIHDYLTDHRIKDLPNVPVGPRCFPSSATVVLLPLTPPSYDPTILVCGGSSTDAPDPKALDDCHRIQPNDANPTWDADDRLPNGPQTMTDALLLPDGHILFLNGAHKGSAGGFMADDPVTQPLLYNPTAEPGHRFTTPDARTPIPRLYHAVAQLLPTGEILLAGSNPAVSYDAVGNAPNLNKLYPHFLNHGHLAFLNQQQSPTSHYPTEYRVELFRPDYLDHAAGRPVIASAPDAIKYAADFQIRVAQTSTGDTKVRLSYSGFRTHAMEMGQRMVELEVTLGGHGARPSV
;
A
#
# COMPACT_ATOMS: atom_id res chain seq x y z
N MET A 1 -11.42 9.03 11.85
CA MET A 1 -10.24 8.66 11.05
C MET A 1 -9.03 9.19 11.78
N SER A 2 -8.09 8.32 12.12
CA SER A 2 -6.85 8.72 12.78
C SER A 2 -5.90 9.32 11.74
N PHE A 3 -5.43 10.54 11.97
CA PHE A 3 -4.41 11.21 11.18
C PHE A 3 -3.20 11.49 12.08
N PHE A 4 -2.00 11.46 11.53
CA PHE A 4 -0.84 12.00 12.22
C PHE A 4 -0.67 13.48 11.86
N LEU A 5 -0.43 14.31 12.88
CA LEU A 5 -0.13 15.72 12.72
C LEU A 5 1.38 15.89 12.56
N SER A 6 1.81 16.49 11.45
CA SER A 6 3.23 16.77 11.20
C SER A 6 3.47 18.24 10.92
N LEU A 7 4.61 18.74 11.41
CA LEU A 7 5.13 20.08 11.12
C LEU A 7 6.45 19.94 10.34
N ALA A 8 6.58 20.67 9.24
CA ALA A 8 7.81 20.77 8.47
C ALA A 8 8.10 22.25 8.16
N ALA A 9 9.38 22.62 8.14
CA ALA A 9 9.83 23.96 7.77
C ALA A 9 10.81 23.86 6.59
N LEU A 10 10.67 24.70 5.56
CA LEU A 10 11.49 24.63 4.33
C LEU A 10 12.86 25.30 4.55
N TYR A 11 13.94 24.53 4.75
CA TYR A 11 15.31 25.05 4.86
C TYR A 11 16.36 24.01 4.37
N ALA A 12 17.57 24.47 4.03
CA ALA A 12 18.68 23.62 3.56
C ALA A 12 19.17 22.61 4.64
N SER A 13 19.36 21.34 4.26
CA SER A 13 19.74 20.24 5.16
C SER A 13 21.25 20.24 5.50
N ALA A 14 21.59 19.75 6.70
CA ALA A 14 22.97 19.62 7.18
C ALA A 14 23.59 18.22 6.99
N ASN A 15 22.77 17.19 6.77
CA ASN A 15 23.18 15.83 6.39
C ASN A 15 22.38 15.37 5.18
N ALA A 16 22.96 14.45 4.40
CA ALA A 16 22.30 13.83 3.25
C ALA A 16 21.36 12.69 3.69
N ALA A 17 20.29 12.50 2.93
CA ALA A 17 19.38 11.38 3.05
C ALA A 17 20.15 10.06 3.12
N SER A 18 19.65 9.10 3.89
CA SER A 18 20.39 7.85 4.15
C SER A 18 19.49 6.67 4.45
N PHE A 19 20.01 5.47 4.21
CA PHE A 19 19.42 4.20 4.61
C PHE A 19 20.20 3.60 5.77
N ARG A 20 19.48 2.91 6.67
CA ARG A 20 20.08 2.09 7.72
C ARG A 20 19.21 0.89 8.05
N THR A 21 19.82 -0.28 8.14
CA THR A 21 19.16 -1.49 8.64
C THR A 21 18.90 -1.35 10.13
N VAL A 22 17.68 -1.67 10.57
CA VAL A 22 17.26 -1.63 12.00
C VAL A 22 17.06 -2.99 12.62
N GLY A 23 16.99 -4.04 11.81
CA GLY A 23 16.66 -5.35 12.30
C GLY A 23 16.10 -6.25 11.22
N SER A 24 15.28 -7.20 11.64
CA SER A 24 14.59 -8.12 10.75
C SER A 24 13.12 -8.24 11.14
N SER A 25 12.25 -8.29 10.14
CA SER A 25 10.83 -8.53 10.32
C SER A 25 10.53 -9.97 10.75
N GLY A 26 11.48 -10.90 10.62
CA GLY A 26 11.26 -12.35 10.81
C GLY A 26 10.42 -13.00 9.70
N CYS A 27 9.61 -12.20 9.02
CA CYS A 27 8.70 -12.51 7.92
C CYS A 27 9.13 -11.83 6.62
N THR A 28 8.58 -12.26 5.50
CA THR A 28 8.74 -11.63 4.18
C THR A 28 7.99 -10.31 4.04
N ALA A 29 7.08 -9.97 4.97
CA ALA A 29 6.48 -8.64 5.15
C ALA A 29 5.76 -8.07 3.92
N GLN A 30 4.91 -8.88 3.28
CA GLN A 30 4.28 -8.56 1.98
C GLN A 30 3.14 -7.54 2.08
N MET A 31 2.61 -7.36 3.27
CA MET A 31 1.56 -6.40 3.60
C MET A 31 1.92 -5.70 4.90
N ALA A 32 1.61 -4.41 5.01
CA ALA A 32 1.90 -3.65 6.22
C ALA A 32 0.82 -2.62 6.55
N PHE A 33 0.65 -2.37 7.84
CA PHE A 33 -0.07 -1.20 8.34
C PHE A 33 0.51 -0.74 9.68
N LEU A 34 0.32 0.54 9.99
CA LEU A 34 0.69 1.12 11.27
C LEU A 34 -0.56 1.22 12.15
N PRO A 35 -0.69 0.43 13.24
CA PRO A 35 -1.80 0.58 14.16
C PRO A 35 -1.78 1.99 14.79
N PRO A 36 -2.92 2.70 14.83
CA PRO A 36 -2.98 4.01 15.46
C PRO A 36 -2.50 3.98 16.92
N PHE A 37 -1.82 5.05 17.33
CA PHE A 37 -1.31 5.26 18.69
C PHE A 37 -0.27 4.23 19.17
N THR A 38 0.35 3.50 18.24
CA THR A 38 1.45 2.57 18.54
C THR A 38 2.77 3.02 17.92
N ASP A 39 3.86 2.50 18.49
CA ASP A 39 5.23 2.61 17.99
C ASP A 39 5.68 1.28 17.35
N THR A 40 4.72 0.49 16.87
CA THR A 40 4.90 -0.80 16.21
C THR A 40 4.27 -0.77 14.83
N ILE A 41 4.77 -1.62 13.94
CA ILE A 41 4.18 -1.86 12.63
C ILE A 41 3.71 -3.30 12.58
N VAL A 42 2.57 -3.55 11.95
CA VAL A 42 2.11 -4.91 11.71
C VAL A 42 2.47 -5.29 10.28
N PHE A 43 3.16 -6.42 10.14
CA PHE A 43 3.34 -7.09 8.86
C PHE A 43 2.41 -8.29 8.78
N LEU A 44 1.70 -8.44 7.66
CA LEU A 44 0.97 -9.66 7.34
C LEU A 44 1.74 -10.42 6.27
N ASP A 45 1.76 -11.73 6.40
CA ASP A 45 2.64 -12.55 5.57
C ASP A 45 2.11 -13.96 5.33
N ASN A 46 2.56 -14.53 4.22
CA ASN A 46 2.40 -15.92 3.82
C ASN A 46 3.65 -16.72 4.23
N TYR A 47 3.71 -17.13 5.50
CA TYR A 47 4.72 -18.05 6.00
C TYR A 47 4.37 -19.48 5.55
N HIS A 48 4.65 -19.79 4.29
CA HIS A 48 4.39 -21.11 3.71
C HIS A 48 5.69 -21.75 3.23
N GLU A 49 5.84 -23.06 3.44
CA GLU A 49 7.04 -23.81 3.04
C GLU A 49 7.34 -23.71 1.54
N ASN A 50 6.31 -23.49 0.71
CA ASN A 50 6.47 -23.32 -0.73
C ASN A 50 6.40 -21.86 -1.18
N TYR A 51 5.97 -20.91 -0.33
CA TYR A 51 5.75 -19.52 -0.76
C TYR A 51 6.40 -18.39 0.06
N GLY A 52 6.84 -18.66 1.29
CA GLY A 52 7.46 -17.68 2.20
C GLY A 52 8.94 -17.92 2.47
N GLY A 53 9.49 -19.09 2.12
CA GLY A 53 10.87 -19.49 2.42
C GLY A 53 11.03 -19.97 3.86
N ALA A 54 12.21 -19.76 4.48
CA ALA A 54 12.46 -19.98 5.90
C ALA A 54 12.58 -18.63 6.66
N GLY A 55 11.73 -18.32 7.65
CA GLY A 55 11.74 -17.14 8.49
C GLY A 55 12.98 -17.11 9.37
N VAL A 56 13.23 -15.94 9.95
CA VAL A 56 14.47 -15.67 10.66
C VAL A 56 14.21 -15.66 12.16
N ASP A 57 14.92 -16.51 12.89
CA ASP A 57 15.01 -16.40 14.34
C ASP A 57 15.81 -15.13 14.69
N LEU A 58 15.18 -14.17 15.36
CA LEU A 58 15.82 -12.87 15.64
C LEU A 58 16.98 -12.96 16.65
N ALA A 59 17.05 -14.01 17.47
CA ALA A 59 18.11 -14.16 18.47
C ALA A 59 19.39 -14.71 17.85
N THR A 60 19.25 -15.61 16.87
CA THR A 60 20.38 -16.31 16.23
C THR A 60 20.69 -15.78 14.83
N GLY A 61 19.74 -15.09 14.19
CA GLY A 61 19.80 -14.69 12.78
C GLY A 61 19.69 -15.86 11.81
N ALA A 62 19.44 -17.08 12.30
CA ALA A 62 19.37 -18.27 11.48
C ALA A 62 17.96 -18.45 10.88
N HIS A 63 17.93 -18.96 9.66
CA HIS A 63 16.69 -19.44 9.06
C HIS A 63 16.20 -20.69 9.80
N SER A 64 14.92 -20.71 10.20
CA SER A 64 14.33 -21.83 10.94
C SER A 64 12.88 -22.06 10.55
N LYS A 65 12.49 -23.33 10.42
CA LYS A 65 11.07 -23.73 10.27
C LYS A 65 10.25 -23.42 11.53
N ASP A 66 10.87 -23.43 12.70
CA ASP A 66 10.17 -23.15 13.97
C ASP A 66 9.80 -21.67 14.09
N ALA A 67 10.56 -20.78 13.44
CA ALA A 67 10.22 -19.35 13.36
C ALA A 67 8.87 -19.11 12.66
N PHE A 68 8.39 -20.07 11.84
CA PHE A 68 7.09 -19.99 11.18
C PHE A 68 5.95 -20.33 12.11
N MET A 69 6.16 -21.15 13.13
CA MET A 69 5.03 -21.77 13.81
C MET A 69 4.44 -20.81 14.84
N GLN A 70 3.13 -20.85 15.03
CA GLN A 70 2.46 -20.16 16.13
C GLN A 70 2.95 -20.74 17.46
N ASP A 71 3.13 -19.86 18.46
CA ASP A 71 3.65 -20.25 19.78
C ASP A 71 2.59 -20.96 20.66
N ASP A 72 1.36 -21.08 20.17
CA ASP A 72 0.19 -21.62 20.88
C ASP A 72 0.09 -23.16 20.81
N GLY A 73 1.05 -23.83 20.17
CA GLY A 73 1.08 -25.29 20.01
C GLY A 73 0.11 -25.82 18.95
N SER A 74 -0.54 -24.95 18.16
CA SER A 74 -1.46 -25.35 17.07
C SER A 74 -0.78 -26.00 15.88
N SER A 75 0.55 -25.89 15.78
CA SER A 75 1.32 -26.24 14.58
C SER A 75 0.79 -25.57 13.31
N LEU A 76 0.17 -24.39 13.43
CA LEU A 76 -0.11 -23.50 12.31
C LEU A 76 1.06 -22.55 12.07
N TYR A 77 1.18 -22.05 10.85
CA TYR A 77 2.11 -20.98 10.55
C TYR A 77 1.58 -19.63 11.07
N ALA A 78 2.48 -18.72 11.46
CA ALA A 78 2.16 -17.35 11.83
C ALA A 78 1.86 -16.58 10.54
N PHE A 79 0.72 -15.90 10.45
CA PHE A 79 0.32 -15.14 9.25
C PHE A 79 0.38 -13.62 9.46
N GLY A 80 1.06 -13.21 10.54
CA GLY A 80 1.38 -11.82 10.81
C GLY A 80 2.31 -11.67 12.01
N VAL A 81 2.97 -10.52 12.09
CA VAL A 81 3.80 -10.12 13.22
C VAL A 81 3.58 -8.65 13.52
N GLU A 82 3.54 -8.30 14.80
CA GLU A 82 3.71 -6.93 15.26
C GLU A 82 5.21 -6.72 15.57
N TYR A 83 5.83 -5.77 14.87
CA TYR A 83 7.27 -5.51 14.92
C TYR A 83 7.56 -4.13 15.50
N SER A 84 8.49 -4.07 16.45
CA SER A 84 9.07 -2.81 16.94
C SER A 84 10.43 -2.57 16.31
N TRP A 85 10.51 -1.57 15.43
CA TRP A 85 11.76 -1.18 14.76
C TRP A 85 12.77 -0.51 15.70
N ARG A 86 12.36 -0.09 16.89
CA ARG A 86 13.25 0.54 17.89
C ARG A 86 14.06 -0.49 18.66
N THR A 87 13.45 -1.64 18.96
CA THR A 87 14.05 -2.69 19.79
C THR A 87 14.40 -3.94 18.99
N ASN A 88 14.03 -4.02 17.71
CA ASN A 88 14.16 -5.20 16.87
C ASN A 88 13.53 -6.44 17.54
N THR A 89 12.31 -6.26 18.03
CA THR A 89 11.52 -7.33 18.67
C THR A 89 10.21 -7.49 17.93
N LEU A 90 9.75 -8.73 17.82
CA LEU A 90 8.45 -9.06 17.23
C LEU A 90 7.56 -9.84 18.19
N ARG A 91 6.26 -9.75 17.96
CA ARG A 91 5.22 -10.60 18.55
C ARG A 91 4.42 -11.23 17.41
N LYS A 92 4.28 -12.56 17.42
CA LYS A 92 3.47 -13.29 16.43
C LYS A 92 1.99 -12.93 16.58
N LEU A 93 1.30 -12.81 15.46
CA LEU A 93 -0.15 -12.58 15.35
C LEU A 93 -0.83 -13.82 14.77
N HIS A 94 -2.10 -14.00 15.10
CA HIS A 94 -2.83 -15.26 14.86
C HIS A 94 -4.13 -15.03 14.08
N PRO A 95 -4.09 -14.48 12.84
CA PRO A 95 -5.29 -14.39 12.03
C PRO A 95 -5.84 -15.80 11.76
N LYS A 96 -7.17 -15.99 11.89
CA LYS A 96 -7.78 -17.32 11.74
C LYS A 96 -7.91 -17.78 10.29
N SER A 97 -7.75 -16.87 9.33
CA SER A 97 -7.87 -17.15 7.90
C SER A 97 -6.74 -16.51 7.12
N ASN A 98 -6.46 -17.03 5.94
CA ASN A 98 -5.29 -16.69 5.13
C ASN A 98 -5.32 -15.25 4.60
N THR A 99 -4.41 -14.40 5.07
CA THR A 99 -4.35 -12.96 4.74
C THR A 99 -3.61 -12.66 3.45
N PHE A 100 -2.94 -13.63 2.83
CA PHE A 100 -2.15 -13.39 1.62
C PHE A 100 -3.03 -12.78 0.52
N CYS A 101 -2.52 -11.74 -0.17
CA CYS A 101 -3.24 -11.06 -1.27
C CYS A 101 -4.54 -10.34 -0.86
N ALA A 102 -4.67 -10.04 0.44
CA ALA A 102 -5.78 -9.27 1.00
C ALA A 102 -5.64 -7.76 0.75
N ALA A 103 -6.65 -7.01 1.20
CA ALA A 103 -6.67 -5.56 1.26
C ALA A 103 -6.93 -5.07 2.69
N GLY A 104 -6.81 -3.76 2.92
CA GLY A 104 -7.09 -3.19 4.23
C GLY A 104 -7.49 -1.72 4.22
N ALA A 105 -8.26 -1.34 5.24
CA ALA A 105 -8.67 0.04 5.51
C ALA A 105 -8.89 0.23 7.02
N PHE A 106 -9.17 1.46 7.46
CA PHE A 106 -9.41 1.74 8.88
C PHE A 106 -10.78 2.35 9.11
N PHE A 107 -11.49 1.88 10.14
CA PHE A 107 -12.68 2.55 10.63
C PHE A 107 -12.34 3.87 11.35
N PRO A 108 -13.35 4.75 11.59
CA PRO A 108 -13.11 6.04 12.21
C PRO A 108 -12.49 5.97 13.61
N ASP A 109 -12.74 4.88 14.35
CA ASP A 109 -12.22 4.61 15.69
C ASP A 109 -10.76 4.13 15.70
N GLY A 110 -10.16 3.87 14.52
CA GLY A 110 -8.81 3.36 14.38
C GLY A 110 -8.72 1.83 14.26
N THR A 111 -9.83 1.11 14.30
CA THR A 111 -9.85 -0.34 14.02
C THR A 111 -9.44 -0.58 12.56
N MET A 112 -8.36 -1.34 12.34
CA MET A 112 -7.98 -1.82 11.01
C MET A 112 -8.92 -2.95 10.61
N VAL A 113 -9.38 -2.92 9.36
CA VAL A 113 -10.22 -3.93 8.73
C VAL A 113 -9.44 -4.55 7.58
N ASN A 114 -9.06 -5.82 7.72
CA ASN A 114 -8.40 -6.60 6.67
C ASN A 114 -9.42 -7.52 6.02
N VAL A 115 -9.50 -7.44 4.71
CA VAL A 115 -10.58 -8.05 3.93
C VAL A 115 -9.99 -9.00 2.90
N ALA A 116 -10.72 -10.08 2.64
CA ALA A 116 -10.35 -11.08 1.65
C ALA A 116 -8.99 -11.76 1.97
N GLY A 117 -8.39 -12.38 0.97
CA GLY A 117 -7.10 -13.04 1.09
C GLY A 117 -7.03 -14.28 0.21
N ALA A 118 -6.39 -15.33 0.72
CA ALA A 118 -6.08 -16.53 -0.05
C ALA A 118 -6.89 -17.75 0.40
N GLU A 119 -6.81 -18.83 -0.38
CA GLU A 119 -7.42 -20.12 -0.04
C GLU A 119 -6.94 -20.64 1.33
N GLY A 120 -7.78 -21.47 1.95
CA GLY A 120 -7.45 -22.12 3.21
C GLY A 120 -6.25 -23.06 3.08
N GLN A 121 -5.53 -23.27 4.18
CA GLN A 121 -4.26 -24.00 4.22
C GLN A 121 -4.22 -24.95 5.41
N GLY A 122 -3.88 -26.22 5.17
CA GLY A 122 -3.77 -27.24 6.22
C GLY A 122 -2.47 -27.10 7.01
N GLY A 123 -2.52 -27.33 8.33
CA GLY A 123 -1.32 -27.48 9.16
C GLY A 123 -0.53 -28.75 8.79
N SER A 124 0.71 -28.83 9.27
CA SER A 124 1.60 -30.00 9.07
C SER A 124 1.16 -31.25 9.85
N THR A 125 0.14 -31.14 10.71
CA THR A 125 -0.48 -32.24 11.46
C THR A 125 -2.01 -32.21 11.29
N ASP A 126 -2.62 -33.39 11.18
CA ASP A 126 -4.05 -33.56 10.88
C ASP A 126 -4.94 -32.87 11.93
N GLY A 127 -5.64 -31.82 11.51
CA GLY A 127 -6.79 -31.25 12.23
C GLY A 127 -6.79 -29.74 12.46
N THR A 128 -5.65 -29.05 12.37
CA THR A 128 -5.58 -27.58 12.44
C THR A 128 -5.47 -26.98 11.04
N GLN A 129 -6.33 -26.01 10.71
CA GLN A 129 -6.37 -25.40 9.38
C GLN A 129 -6.48 -23.88 9.51
N LEU A 130 -5.68 -23.16 8.72
CA LEU A 130 -5.91 -21.75 8.44
C LEU A 130 -7.07 -21.64 7.46
N LEU A 131 -8.13 -20.94 7.86
CA LEU A 131 -9.37 -20.88 7.08
C LEU A 131 -9.19 -20.10 5.77
N ASP A 132 -10.11 -20.33 4.83
CA ASP A 132 -10.18 -19.56 3.58
C ASP A 132 -10.38 -18.07 3.89
N GLY A 133 -9.50 -17.26 3.33
CA GLY A 133 -9.46 -15.82 3.50
C GLY A 133 -10.29 -15.04 2.49
N ARG A 134 -10.67 -15.61 1.35
CA ARG A 134 -11.26 -14.85 0.21
C ARG A 134 -12.57 -14.15 0.54
N GLN A 135 -13.30 -14.61 1.57
CA GLN A 135 -14.48 -13.92 2.11
C GLN A 135 -14.28 -13.39 3.53
N ALA A 136 -13.09 -13.51 4.09
CA ALA A 136 -12.85 -13.18 5.48
C ALA A 136 -12.85 -11.67 5.73
N LEU A 137 -13.36 -11.32 6.91
CA LEU A 137 -13.28 -9.99 7.49
C LEU A 137 -12.55 -10.11 8.84
N ARG A 138 -11.38 -9.50 8.94
CA ARG A 138 -10.54 -9.54 10.14
C ARG A 138 -10.40 -8.13 10.68
N ARG A 139 -10.58 -7.95 11.99
CA ARG A 139 -10.47 -6.65 12.65
C ARG A 139 -9.28 -6.64 13.60
N TYR A 140 -8.46 -5.60 13.53
CA TYR A 140 -7.35 -5.37 14.46
C TYR A 140 -7.58 -4.04 15.16
N LYS A 141 -7.79 -4.10 16.48
CA LYS A 141 -8.09 -2.91 17.29
C LYS A 141 -6.89 -1.95 17.37
N PRO A 142 -7.11 -0.64 17.44
CA PRO A 142 -6.03 0.33 17.65
C PRO A 142 -5.40 0.10 19.05
N GLY A 143 -4.13 0.48 19.20
CA GLY A 143 -3.42 0.38 20.47
C GLY A 143 -3.39 1.71 21.25
N PRO A 144 -2.63 1.78 22.34
CA PRO A 144 -2.13 0.64 23.10
C PRO A 144 -3.27 -0.06 23.85
N CYS A 145 -3.17 -1.38 24.02
CA CYS A 145 -4.05 -2.09 24.92
C CYS A 145 -3.73 -1.73 26.38
N ASP A 146 -4.73 -1.33 27.15
CA ASP A 146 -4.60 -1.17 28.60
C ASP A 146 -4.52 -2.57 29.26
N GLY A 147 -3.37 -2.93 29.83
CA GLY A 147 -3.20 -4.14 30.63
C GLY A 147 -2.68 -5.37 29.86
N ALA A 148 -3.23 -6.55 30.17
CA ALA A 148 -2.73 -7.86 29.71
C ALA A 148 -3.59 -8.50 28.59
N CYS A 149 -4.12 -7.71 27.66
CA CYS A 149 -4.71 -8.25 26.43
C CYS A 149 -3.71 -8.16 25.27
N GLY A 150 -3.66 -9.22 24.45
CA GLY A 150 -2.90 -9.21 23.21
C GLY A 150 -3.71 -8.52 22.12
N MET A 151 -3.19 -7.45 21.52
CA MET A 151 -3.74 -6.93 20.26
C MET A 151 -3.58 -8.00 19.19
N ASP A 152 -4.66 -8.64 18.78
CA ASP A 152 -4.63 -9.62 17.70
C ASP A 152 -5.85 -9.43 16.79
N PHE A 153 -5.91 -10.21 15.72
CA PHE A 153 -7.04 -10.20 14.82
C PHE A 153 -8.24 -10.90 15.43
N ASP A 154 -9.28 -10.11 15.68
CA ASP A 154 -10.62 -10.64 15.88
C ASP A 154 -11.17 -11.08 14.52
N VAL A 155 -11.67 -12.30 14.48
CA VAL A 155 -12.48 -12.77 13.35
C VAL A 155 -13.93 -12.70 13.80
N ASP A 156 -14.64 -11.72 13.26
CA ASP A 156 -16.07 -11.60 13.47
C ASP A 156 -16.83 -12.64 12.65
N ASN A 157 -18.10 -12.86 13.00
CA ASN A 157 -19.01 -13.74 12.26
C ASN A 157 -19.48 -13.16 10.91
N ASP A 158 -19.04 -11.94 10.57
CA ASP A 158 -19.36 -11.29 9.30
C ASP A 158 -18.35 -11.70 8.22
N ALA A 159 -18.82 -11.84 6.98
CA ALA A 159 -18.02 -12.20 5.82
C ALA A 159 -18.37 -11.32 4.63
N LEU A 160 -17.43 -11.17 3.71
CA LEU A 160 -17.71 -10.60 2.39
C LEU A 160 -18.72 -11.47 1.64
N GLN A 161 -19.55 -10.84 0.82
CA GLN A 161 -20.63 -11.51 0.07
C GLN A 161 -20.12 -12.29 -1.14
N SER A 162 -18.89 -12.03 -1.58
CA SER A 162 -18.21 -12.77 -2.65
C SER A 162 -16.74 -12.99 -2.33
N THR A 163 -16.18 -14.04 -2.92
CA THR A 163 -14.74 -14.35 -2.86
C THR A 163 -13.95 -13.28 -3.60
N ARG A 164 -12.88 -12.79 -2.98
CA ARG A 164 -11.96 -11.82 -3.57
C ARG A 164 -10.51 -12.22 -3.35
N TRP A 165 -9.69 -11.99 -4.35
CA TRP A 165 -8.24 -12.06 -4.36
C TRP A 165 -7.71 -10.81 -5.08
N TYR A 166 -6.70 -10.14 -4.53
CA TYR A 166 -6.29 -8.79 -4.96
C TYR A 166 -7.44 -7.76 -5.10
N PRO A 167 -8.36 -7.64 -4.13
CA PRO A 167 -9.29 -6.51 -4.12
C PRO A 167 -8.59 -5.23 -3.67
N SER A 168 -9.23 -4.08 -3.87
CA SER A 168 -8.83 -2.84 -3.18
C SER A 168 -9.85 -2.43 -2.14
N ALA A 169 -9.40 -1.82 -1.05
CA ALA A 169 -10.30 -1.32 -0.01
C ALA A 169 -9.89 0.07 0.46
N ILE A 170 -10.86 0.97 0.65
CA ILE A 170 -10.60 2.29 1.26
C ILE A 170 -11.75 2.70 2.19
N THR A 171 -11.42 3.52 3.18
CA THR A 171 -12.42 4.15 4.05
C THR A 171 -13.04 5.36 3.35
N LEU A 172 -14.37 5.38 3.25
CA LEU A 172 -15.16 6.49 2.73
C LEU A 172 -15.31 7.61 3.77
N GLY A 173 -15.76 8.79 3.34
CA GLY A 173 -16.01 9.93 4.24
C GLY A 173 -17.16 9.73 5.23
N THR A 174 -17.95 8.67 5.09
CA THR A 174 -18.91 8.22 6.13
C THR A 174 -18.26 7.42 7.24
N GLY A 175 -17.05 6.91 7.03
CA GLY A 175 -16.39 5.97 7.92
C GLY A 175 -16.56 4.50 7.52
N ASP A 176 -17.51 4.19 6.64
CA ASP A 176 -17.64 2.85 6.06
C ASP A 176 -16.45 2.50 5.17
N VAL A 177 -16.20 1.22 4.99
CA VAL A 177 -15.16 0.72 4.08
C VAL A 177 -15.82 0.20 2.82
N VAL A 178 -15.34 0.63 1.65
CA VAL A 178 -15.70 0.01 0.37
C VAL A 178 -14.62 -1.00 -0.01
N VAL A 179 -15.05 -2.17 -0.48
CA VAL A 179 -14.17 -3.22 -1.05
C VAL A 179 -14.55 -3.40 -2.51
N VAL A 180 -13.58 -3.30 -3.42
CA VAL A 180 -13.79 -3.23 -4.87
C VAL A 180 -12.97 -4.28 -5.58
N GLY A 181 -13.63 -5.04 -6.46
CA GLY A 181 -12.98 -5.91 -7.42
C GLY A 181 -12.28 -7.12 -6.83
N GLY A 182 -11.23 -7.54 -7.56
CA GLY A 182 -10.48 -8.78 -7.33
C GLY A 182 -10.93 -9.92 -8.26
N SER A 183 -10.34 -11.08 -8.05
CA SER A 183 -10.75 -12.34 -8.66
C SER A 183 -11.38 -13.27 -7.62
N THR A 184 -12.18 -14.24 -8.05
CA THR A 184 -12.73 -15.28 -7.20
C THR A 184 -11.72 -16.39 -6.88
N MET A 185 -10.61 -16.41 -7.61
CA MET A 185 -9.55 -17.43 -7.56
C MET A 185 -8.18 -16.79 -7.38
N GLY A 186 -7.32 -17.41 -6.57
CA GLY A 186 -5.94 -17.00 -6.39
C GLY A 186 -5.02 -17.38 -7.55
N GLY A 187 -3.84 -16.76 -7.57
CA GLY A 187 -2.78 -17.00 -8.55
C GLY A 187 -2.50 -15.83 -9.48
N LEU A 188 -1.44 -15.94 -10.28
CA LEU A 188 -1.05 -14.95 -11.29
C LEU A 188 -1.83 -15.24 -12.58
N VAL A 189 -3.02 -14.63 -12.72
CA VAL A 189 -3.88 -14.80 -13.89
C VAL A 189 -4.30 -13.45 -14.43
N VAL A 190 -4.39 -13.37 -15.76
CA VAL A 190 -5.22 -12.38 -16.45
C VAL A 190 -6.63 -12.50 -15.86
N ASN A 191 -7.22 -11.39 -15.39
CA ASN A 191 -8.52 -11.48 -14.75
C ASN A 191 -9.62 -11.57 -15.81
N GLU A 192 -9.94 -12.81 -16.20
CA GLU A 192 -10.89 -13.15 -17.25
C GLU A 192 -12.34 -13.21 -16.72
N ASP A 193 -13.32 -13.22 -17.61
CA ASP A 193 -14.76 -13.14 -17.30
C ASP A 193 -15.24 -14.22 -16.29
N ASP A 194 -14.62 -15.40 -16.30
CA ASP A 194 -14.99 -16.54 -15.47
C ASP A 194 -14.47 -16.46 -14.03
N ILE A 195 -13.36 -15.75 -13.80
CA ILE A 195 -12.75 -15.56 -12.48
C ILE A 195 -12.87 -14.13 -11.95
N ASN A 196 -13.26 -13.17 -12.77
CA ASN A 196 -13.41 -11.77 -12.37
C ASN A 196 -14.52 -11.61 -11.34
N ASN A 197 -14.26 -10.77 -10.33
CA ASN A 197 -15.29 -10.28 -9.42
C ASN A 197 -15.59 -8.81 -9.74
N PRO A 198 -16.52 -8.51 -10.67
CA PRO A 198 -16.80 -7.14 -11.09
C PRO A 198 -17.76 -6.43 -10.13
N THR A 199 -17.63 -6.64 -8.82
CA THR A 199 -18.53 -6.05 -7.82
C THR A 199 -17.79 -5.19 -6.80
N TYR A 200 -18.53 -4.33 -6.11
CA TYR A 200 -18.12 -3.78 -4.83
C TYR A 200 -19.11 -4.12 -3.73
N GLU A 201 -18.65 -4.03 -2.49
CA GLU A 201 -19.50 -4.14 -1.30
C GLU A 201 -19.03 -3.17 -0.21
N LEU A 202 -19.94 -2.85 0.71
CA LEU A 202 -19.67 -1.93 1.82
C LEU A 202 -19.62 -2.69 3.14
N ILE A 203 -18.64 -2.37 3.97
CA ILE A 203 -18.54 -2.82 5.35
C ILE A 203 -18.87 -1.63 6.26
N LYS A 204 -19.87 -1.82 7.11
CA LYS A 204 -20.43 -0.77 7.95
C LYS A 204 -19.62 -0.60 9.24
N HIS A 205 -19.16 0.61 9.50
CA HIS A 205 -18.34 0.91 10.67
C HIS A 205 -19.14 0.87 11.99
N ASP A 206 -20.46 1.04 11.92
CA ASP A 206 -21.37 0.96 13.07
C ASP A 206 -21.77 -0.49 13.42
N GLY A 207 -21.25 -1.48 12.68
CA GLY A 207 -21.58 -2.90 12.85
C GLY A 207 -22.94 -3.32 12.30
N SER A 208 -23.66 -2.43 11.59
CA SER A 208 -24.88 -2.82 10.89
C SER A 208 -24.59 -3.77 9.72
N ALA A 209 -25.59 -4.56 9.32
CA ALA A 209 -25.42 -5.48 8.20
C ALA A 209 -25.08 -4.71 6.91
N ALA A 210 -24.11 -5.24 6.16
CA ALA A 210 -23.76 -4.72 4.85
C ALA A 210 -24.97 -4.75 3.90
N PRO A 211 -25.17 -3.73 3.05
CA PRO A 211 -26.10 -3.83 1.94
C PRO A 211 -25.64 -4.90 0.95
N LYS A 212 -26.53 -5.34 0.05
CA LYS A 212 -26.15 -6.29 -1.00
C LYS A 212 -24.98 -5.75 -1.81
N GLN A 213 -24.03 -6.62 -2.14
CA GLN A 213 -22.97 -6.27 -3.09
C GLN A 213 -23.57 -5.82 -4.42
N VAL A 214 -22.84 -4.96 -5.12
CA VAL A 214 -23.33 -4.26 -6.32
C VAL A 214 -22.35 -4.46 -7.45
N GLU A 215 -22.89 -4.71 -8.64
CA GLU A 215 -22.13 -4.79 -9.89
C GLU A 215 -21.50 -3.43 -10.22
N LEU A 216 -20.24 -3.46 -10.66
CA LEU A 216 -19.47 -2.28 -11.00
C LEU A 216 -18.97 -2.39 -12.44
N ASP A 217 -19.66 -1.70 -13.35
CA ASP A 217 -19.44 -1.89 -14.80
C ASP A 217 -18.01 -1.53 -15.27
N ILE A 218 -17.28 -0.66 -14.57
CA ILE A 218 -15.85 -0.38 -14.85
C ILE A 218 -14.91 -1.55 -14.53
N LEU A 219 -15.41 -2.62 -13.92
CA LEU A 219 -14.69 -3.88 -13.75
C LEU A 219 -15.15 -4.96 -14.74
N LYS A 220 -16.21 -4.72 -15.51
CA LYS A 220 -16.69 -5.68 -16.52
C LYS A 220 -15.94 -5.49 -17.82
N PHE A 221 -15.47 -6.58 -18.38
CA PHE A 221 -14.76 -6.60 -19.65
C PHE A 221 -15.37 -7.71 -20.49
N ASP A 222 -15.75 -7.38 -21.73
CA ASP A 222 -16.22 -8.42 -22.63
C ASP A 222 -15.06 -9.36 -23.03
N ALA A 223 -15.39 -10.53 -23.58
CA ALA A 223 -14.39 -11.52 -23.99
C ALA A 223 -13.34 -10.95 -24.97
N SER A 224 -13.69 -9.97 -25.81
CA SER A 224 -12.74 -9.33 -26.73
C SER A 224 -11.82 -8.33 -26.03
N GLN A 225 -12.29 -7.69 -24.97
CA GLN A 225 -11.52 -6.80 -24.10
C GLN A 225 -10.60 -7.60 -23.18
N ASN A 226 -11.02 -8.76 -22.68
CA ASN A 226 -10.17 -9.64 -21.87
C ASN A 226 -8.94 -10.16 -22.62
N GLN A 227 -8.99 -10.20 -23.95
CA GLN A 227 -7.84 -10.56 -24.79
C GLN A 227 -6.88 -9.39 -25.06
N LYS A 228 -7.20 -8.18 -24.56
CA LYS A 228 -6.37 -6.99 -24.70
C LYS A 228 -5.75 -6.66 -23.35
N GLY A 229 -4.41 -6.65 -23.30
CA GLY A 229 -3.67 -6.36 -22.07
C GLY A 229 -4.02 -5.02 -21.43
N GLU A 230 -4.50 -4.01 -22.17
CA GLU A 230 -4.93 -2.73 -21.59
C GLU A 230 -6.12 -2.82 -20.62
N TYR A 231 -6.88 -3.92 -20.67
CA TYR A 231 -8.16 -4.07 -19.98
C TYR A 231 -8.17 -5.26 -19.01
N SER A 232 -7.53 -6.37 -19.37
CA SER A 232 -7.64 -7.63 -18.64
C SER A 232 -6.81 -7.72 -17.34
N TYR A 233 -6.07 -6.67 -17.01
CA TYR A 233 -5.33 -6.51 -15.76
C TYR A 233 -5.99 -5.44 -14.89
N ASN A 234 -7.00 -5.83 -14.10
CA ASN A 234 -7.81 -4.95 -13.25
C ASN A 234 -7.79 -5.36 -11.76
N LEU A 235 -6.87 -6.23 -11.36
CA LEU A 235 -6.65 -6.59 -9.96
C LEU A 235 -6.01 -5.40 -9.22
N TYR A 236 -6.29 -5.27 -7.93
CA TYR A 236 -5.96 -4.08 -7.14
C TYR A 236 -6.32 -2.76 -7.86
N PRO A 237 -7.60 -2.53 -8.20
CA PRO A 237 -8.01 -1.27 -8.83
C PRO A 237 -7.62 -0.08 -7.92
N HIS A 238 -7.07 0.99 -8.48
CA HIS A 238 -6.64 2.13 -7.66
C HIS A 238 -7.84 2.98 -7.27
N LEU A 239 -7.98 3.22 -5.96
CA LEU A 239 -9.10 3.95 -5.37
C LEU A 239 -8.59 5.19 -4.62
N HIS A 240 -9.06 6.37 -5.00
CA HIS A 240 -8.81 7.61 -4.25
C HIS A 240 -10.12 8.32 -3.93
N LEU A 241 -10.41 8.47 -2.64
CA LEU A 241 -11.54 9.28 -2.17
C LEU A 241 -11.29 10.74 -2.54
N LEU A 242 -12.18 11.32 -3.34
CA LEU A 242 -12.06 12.70 -3.79
C LEU A 242 -12.73 13.66 -2.79
N PRO A 243 -12.15 14.85 -2.57
CA PRO A 243 -12.83 15.89 -1.82
C PRO A 243 -14.05 16.37 -2.61
N ASP A 244 -15.21 16.36 -1.95
CA ASP A 244 -16.46 16.86 -2.53
C ASP A 244 -17.38 17.39 -1.42
N PRO A 245 -17.94 18.60 -1.55
CA PRO A 245 -18.80 19.17 -0.52
C PRO A 245 -20.21 18.55 -0.50
N THR A 246 -20.61 17.84 -1.56
CA THR A 246 -21.95 17.27 -1.73
C THR A 246 -22.01 15.78 -1.46
N SER A 247 -20.89 15.08 -1.53
CA SER A 247 -20.79 13.63 -1.33
C SER A 247 -19.56 13.25 -0.53
N ARG A 248 -19.72 12.21 0.30
CA ARG A 248 -18.64 11.63 1.12
C ARG A 248 -18.13 10.29 0.55
N SER A 249 -18.49 9.99 -0.70
CA SER A 249 -18.28 8.68 -1.31
C SER A 249 -17.93 8.73 -2.79
N ARG A 250 -17.59 9.91 -3.33
CA ARG A 250 -17.03 10.04 -4.68
C ARG A 250 -15.58 9.57 -4.68
N VAL A 251 -15.33 8.53 -5.45
CA VAL A 251 -14.02 7.87 -5.49
C VAL A 251 -13.57 7.80 -6.95
N PHE A 252 -12.37 8.30 -7.20
CA PHE A 252 -11.62 8.01 -8.43
C PHE A 252 -11.27 6.53 -8.43
N THR A 253 -11.72 5.82 -9.47
CA THR A 253 -11.53 4.38 -9.65
C THR A 253 -10.82 4.15 -10.97
N LEU A 254 -9.63 3.55 -10.90
CA LEU A 254 -8.84 3.11 -12.06
C LEU A 254 -8.78 1.58 -12.09
N ALA A 255 -9.17 0.99 -13.21
CA ALA A 255 -9.17 -0.45 -13.45
C ALA A 255 -8.61 -0.76 -14.86
N GLY A 256 -7.48 -1.47 -14.93
CA GLY A 256 -6.69 -1.58 -16.16
C GLY A 256 -6.17 -0.20 -16.57
N SER A 257 -6.71 0.33 -17.67
CA SER A 257 -6.51 1.70 -18.15
C SER A 257 -7.75 2.59 -18.00
N ARG A 258 -8.92 2.01 -17.64
CA ARG A 258 -10.19 2.73 -17.57
C ARG A 258 -10.31 3.49 -16.27
N VAL A 259 -10.89 4.69 -16.36
CA VAL A 259 -10.97 5.60 -15.22
C VAL A 259 -12.37 6.17 -15.10
N ALA A 260 -12.87 6.24 -13.87
CA ALA A 260 -14.10 6.97 -13.60
C ALA A 260 -14.24 7.43 -12.15
N ILE A 261 -15.17 8.35 -11.96
CA ILE A 261 -15.64 8.76 -10.65
C ILE A 261 -16.96 8.05 -10.38
N HIS A 262 -16.99 7.26 -9.31
CA HIS A 262 -18.19 6.57 -8.85
C HIS A 262 -18.54 7.02 -7.43
N ASP A 263 -19.83 7.18 -7.16
CA ASP A 263 -20.32 7.39 -5.81
C ASP A 263 -20.79 6.05 -5.23
N TYR A 264 -19.98 5.48 -4.34
CA TYR A 264 -20.16 4.12 -3.82
C TYR A 264 -21.28 3.97 -2.77
N LEU A 265 -21.84 5.07 -2.26
CA LEU A 265 -22.99 5.00 -1.34
C LEU A 265 -24.33 5.07 -2.07
N THR A 266 -24.36 5.84 -3.17
CA THR A 266 -25.58 6.03 -3.98
C THR A 266 -25.63 5.12 -5.20
N ASP A 267 -24.58 4.33 -5.42
CA ASP A 267 -24.38 3.50 -6.59
C ASP A 267 -24.51 4.26 -7.91
N HIS A 268 -23.86 5.43 -7.99
CA HIS A 268 -24.03 6.32 -9.13
C HIS A 268 -22.71 6.61 -9.82
N ARG A 269 -22.66 6.29 -11.12
CA ARG A 269 -21.57 6.68 -12.02
C ARG A 269 -21.63 8.19 -12.24
N ILE A 270 -20.72 8.92 -11.60
CA ILE A 270 -20.68 10.39 -11.68
C ILE A 270 -20.15 10.81 -13.05
N LYS A 271 -19.05 10.20 -13.49
CA LYS A 271 -18.36 10.59 -14.72
C LYS A 271 -17.35 9.54 -15.17
N ASP A 272 -17.28 9.31 -16.47
CA ASP A 272 -16.15 8.63 -17.12
C ASP A 272 -15.03 9.63 -17.42
N LEU A 273 -13.79 9.26 -17.09
CA LEU A 273 -12.61 10.03 -17.46
C LEU A 273 -11.91 9.37 -18.65
N PRO A 274 -11.09 10.11 -19.42
CA PRO A 274 -10.28 9.48 -20.45
C PRO A 274 -9.41 8.37 -19.86
N ASN A 275 -9.21 7.27 -20.61
CA ASN A 275 -8.31 6.22 -20.20
C ASN A 275 -6.91 6.78 -19.92
N VAL A 276 -6.20 6.19 -18.96
CA VAL A 276 -4.79 6.52 -18.73
C VAL A 276 -4.02 6.25 -20.03
N PRO A 277 -3.16 7.16 -20.49
CA PRO A 277 -2.29 6.89 -21.64
C PRO A 277 -1.41 5.68 -21.36
N VAL A 278 -1.03 4.94 -22.41
CA VAL A 278 -0.02 3.87 -22.37
C VAL A 278 -0.34 2.70 -21.41
N GLY A 279 -0.80 1.60 -21.99
CA GLY A 279 -0.88 0.30 -21.31
C GLY A 279 -1.86 0.21 -20.12
N PRO A 280 -1.97 -0.97 -19.50
CA PRO A 280 -2.65 -1.13 -18.21
C PRO A 280 -1.82 -0.53 -17.08
N ARG A 281 -2.46 -0.10 -16.00
CA ARG A 281 -1.78 0.48 -14.82
C ARG A 281 -1.97 -0.31 -13.53
N CYS A 282 -3.04 -1.09 -13.44
CA CYS A 282 -3.32 -1.92 -12.26
C CYS A 282 -2.41 -3.16 -12.23
N PHE A 283 -2.46 -3.92 -11.13
CA PHE A 283 -1.71 -5.16 -11.01
C PHE A 283 -1.99 -6.09 -12.21
N PRO A 284 -0.95 -6.70 -12.83
CA PRO A 284 0.46 -6.72 -12.43
C PRO A 284 1.34 -5.61 -13.03
N SER A 285 0.80 -4.71 -13.86
CA SER A 285 1.56 -3.53 -14.32
C SER A 285 2.05 -2.69 -13.15
N SER A 286 1.20 -2.53 -12.13
CA SER A 286 1.56 -1.96 -10.82
C SER A 286 2.26 -0.61 -10.95
N ALA A 287 1.56 0.31 -11.63
CA ALA A 287 1.95 1.70 -11.72
C ALA A 287 1.75 2.39 -10.37
N THR A 288 2.56 3.41 -10.11
CA THR A 288 2.38 4.29 -8.96
C THR A 288 1.22 5.24 -9.24
N VAL A 289 0.19 5.24 -8.38
CA VAL A 289 -0.99 6.11 -8.53
C VAL A 289 -1.25 6.85 -7.22
N VAL A 290 -1.18 8.18 -7.26
CA VAL A 290 -1.16 9.01 -6.05
C VAL A 290 -2.15 10.16 -6.18
N LEU A 291 -3.02 10.32 -5.18
CA LEU A 291 -3.69 11.58 -4.92
C LEU A 291 -2.68 12.54 -4.29
N LEU A 292 -2.31 13.58 -5.03
CA LEU A 292 -1.37 14.60 -4.56
C LEU A 292 -1.95 15.33 -3.32
N PRO A 293 -1.08 15.93 -2.48
CA PRO A 293 -1.53 16.64 -1.29
C PRO A 293 -2.64 17.65 -1.60
N LEU A 294 -3.73 17.59 -0.84
CA LEU A 294 -4.81 18.56 -0.95
C LEU A 294 -4.39 19.83 -0.21
N THR A 295 -4.17 20.91 -0.95
CA THR A 295 -3.66 22.17 -0.41
C THR A 295 -4.67 23.30 -0.53
N PRO A 296 -4.70 24.25 0.43
CA PRO A 296 -5.54 25.44 0.33
C PRO A 296 -5.15 26.32 -0.88
N PRO A 297 -6.06 27.19 -1.34
CA PRO A 297 -7.40 27.43 -0.78
C PRO A 297 -8.50 26.51 -1.34
N SER A 298 -8.29 25.90 -2.51
CA SER A 298 -9.34 25.17 -3.22
C SER A 298 -9.40 23.68 -2.91
N TYR A 299 -8.28 23.08 -2.48
CA TYR A 299 -8.18 21.64 -2.25
C TYR A 299 -8.54 20.80 -3.49
N ASP A 300 -8.29 21.34 -4.68
CA ASP A 300 -8.58 20.66 -5.93
C ASP A 300 -7.73 19.38 -6.05
N PRO A 301 -8.36 18.21 -6.25
CA PRO A 301 -7.62 16.97 -6.33
C PRO A 301 -6.81 16.92 -7.63
N THR A 302 -5.59 16.40 -7.55
CA THR A 302 -4.83 15.99 -8.73
C THR A 302 -4.36 14.56 -8.52
N ILE A 303 -4.60 13.69 -9.50
CA ILE A 303 -4.06 12.33 -9.51
C ILE A 303 -2.80 12.32 -10.38
N LEU A 304 -1.71 11.76 -9.86
CA LEU A 304 -0.48 11.44 -10.59
C LEU A 304 -0.43 9.93 -10.84
N VAL A 305 -0.17 9.52 -12.08
CA VAL A 305 0.12 8.13 -12.46
C VAL A 305 1.53 8.09 -13.05
N CYS A 306 2.38 7.18 -12.57
CA CYS A 306 3.75 7.03 -13.06
C CYS A 306 4.13 5.56 -13.21
N GLY A 307 4.88 5.24 -14.26
CA GLY A 307 5.50 3.93 -14.44
C GLY A 307 4.51 2.77 -14.50
N GLY A 308 4.92 1.62 -13.97
CA GLY A 308 4.24 0.34 -14.22
C GLY A 308 4.86 -0.37 -15.42
N SER A 309 4.12 -1.22 -16.12
CA SER A 309 4.61 -1.96 -17.30
C SER A 309 3.68 -1.88 -18.52
N SER A 310 4.27 -2.04 -19.71
CA SER A 310 3.59 -1.93 -21.01
C SER A 310 2.51 -3.00 -21.26
N THR A 311 2.67 -4.15 -20.64
CA THR A 311 1.79 -5.33 -20.64
C THR A 311 2.20 -6.17 -19.43
N ASP A 312 1.62 -7.35 -19.25
CA ASP A 312 2.11 -8.38 -18.31
C ASP A 312 2.80 -9.56 -19.03
N ALA A 313 2.41 -9.84 -20.28
CA ALA A 313 2.88 -11.00 -21.02
C ALA A 313 3.01 -10.74 -22.54
N PRO A 314 3.89 -11.47 -23.25
CA PRO A 314 4.92 -12.35 -22.70
C PRO A 314 6.17 -11.59 -22.20
N ASP A 315 6.34 -10.32 -22.57
CA ASP A 315 7.57 -9.57 -22.32
C ASP A 315 7.30 -8.13 -21.83
N PRO A 316 6.81 -7.99 -20.58
CA PRO A 316 6.45 -6.69 -20.02
C PRO A 316 7.67 -5.78 -19.90
N LYS A 317 7.54 -4.53 -20.32
CA LYS A 317 8.58 -3.50 -20.17
C LYS A 317 8.12 -2.48 -19.17
N ALA A 318 8.95 -2.24 -18.14
CA ALA A 318 8.71 -1.14 -17.22
C ALA A 318 8.62 0.18 -17.99
N LEU A 319 7.84 1.12 -17.46
CA LEU A 319 7.57 2.42 -18.05
C LEU A 319 8.15 3.53 -17.17
N ASP A 320 8.54 4.65 -17.78
CA ASP A 320 9.06 5.87 -17.14
C ASP A 320 8.13 7.07 -17.32
N ASP A 321 7.00 6.89 -18.01
CA ASP A 321 6.06 7.96 -18.27
C ASP A 321 5.24 8.30 -17.02
N CYS A 322 4.92 9.58 -16.90
CA CYS A 322 4.05 10.10 -15.85
C CYS A 322 2.97 10.99 -16.46
N HIS A 323 1.78 10.93 -15.88
CA HIS A 323 0.63 11.70 -16.29
C HIS A 323 -0.15 12.24 -15.09
N ARG A 324 -0.69 13.45 -15.23
CA ARG A 324 -1.57 14.07 -14.22
C ARG A 324 -2.95 14.32 -14.79
N ILE A 325 -3.96 14.24 -13.92
CA ILE A 325 -5.34 14.60 -14.23
C ILE A 325 -5.96 15.32 -13.04
N GLN A 326 -6.74 16.36 -13.32
CA GLN A 326 -7.64 17.00 -12.37
C GLN A 326 -9.06 16.40 -12.56
N PRO A 327 -9.46 15.41 -11.76
CA PRO A 327 -10.66 14.62 -12.04
C PRO A 327 -11.96 15.42 -11.93
N ASN A 328 -11.96 16.50 -11.15
CA ASN A 328 -13.13 17.36 -10.93
C ASN A 328 -13.33 18.41 -12.03
N ASP A 329 -12.41 18.53 -12.99
CA ASP A 329 -12.56 19.49 -14.08
C ASP A 329 -13.82 19.20 -14.91
N ALA A 330 -14.36 20.26 -15.53
CA ALA A 330 -15.47 20.14 -16.46
C ALA A 330 -15.13 19.18 -17.62
N ASN A 331 -13.90 19.29 -18.17
CA ASN A 331 -13.37 18.43 -19.24
C ASN A 331 -11.97 17.92 -18.87
N PRO A 332 -11.84 16.90 -18.00
CA PRO A 332 -10.56 16.39 -17.52
C PRO A 332 -9.76 15.78 -18.67
N THR A 333 -8.48 16.15 -18.74
CA THR A 333 -7.51 15.60 -19.68
C THR A 333 -6.29 15.07 -18.92
N TRP A 334 -5.60 14.10 -19.51
CA TRP A 334 -4.30 13.66 -19.03
C TRP A 334 -3.22 14.57 -19.58
N ASP A 335 -2.54 15.28 -18.69
CA ASP A 335 -1.36 16.07 -19.01
C ASP A 335 -0.11 15.21 -18.82
N ALA A 336 0.84 15.29 -19.75
CA ALA A 336 2.15 14.69 -19.56
C ALA A 336 2.90 15.40 -18.42
N ASP A 337 3.51 14.62 -17.55
CA ASP A 337 4.38 15.11 -16.49
C ASP A 337 5.84 14.71 -16.76
N ASP A 338 6.74 15.10 -15.86
CA ASP A 338 8.14 14.73 -15.89
C ASP A 338 8.29 13.21 -15.87
N ARG A 339 9.13 12.69 -16.75
CA ARG A 339 9.46 11.25 -16.76
C ARG A 339 10.32 10.91 -15.55
N LEU A 340 10.27 9.65 -15.12
CA LEU A 340 11.13 9.13 -14.06
C LEU A 340 12.61 9.28 -14.48
N PRO A 341 13.41 10.11 -13.78
CA PRO A 341 14.75 10.50 -14.26
C PRO A 341 15.80 9.41 -14.10
N ASN A 342 15.54 8.39 -13.28
CA ASN A 342 16.39 7.22 -13.11
C ASN A 342 16.01 6.05 -14.04
N GLY A 343 15.11 6.27 -15.00
CA GLY A 343 14.68 5.28 -15.98
C GLY A 343 13.31 4.66 -15.67
N PRO A 344 12.85 3.71 -16.49
CA PRO A 344 11.55 3.05 -16.32
C PRO A 344 11.46 2.26 -15.01
N GLN A 345 10.29 2.20 -14.38
CA GLN A 345 10.09 1.55 -13.08
C GLN A 345 8.68 0.94 -12.96
N THR A 346 8.57 -0.25 -12.38
CA THR A 346 7.30 -0.89 -11.94
C THR A 346 7.38 -1.25 -10.45
N MET A 347 6.24 -1.43 -9.78
CA MET A 347 6.14 -1.74 -8.35
C MET A 347 6.80 -0.69 -7.45
N THR A 348 6.76 0.56 -7.86
CA THR A 348 7.33 1.66 -7.09
C THR A 348 6.30 2.14 -6.07
N ASP A 349 6.65 2.05 -4.79
CA ASP A 349 5.85 2.60 -3.70
C ASP A 349 5.95 4.13 -3.71
N ALA A 350 4.84 4.82 -3.40
CA ALA A 350 4.80 6.27 -3.20
C ALA A 350 4.31 6.69 -1.82
N LEU A 351 5.06 7.58 -1.16
CA LEU A 351 4.75 8.05 0.18
C LEU A 351 4.61 9.57 0.21
N LEU A 352 3.45 10.06 0.70
CA LEU A 352 3.23 11.48 0.95
C LEU A 352 4.04 11.91 2.18
N LEU A 353 5.03 12.78 1.99
CA LEU A 353 5.93 13.24 3.04
C LEU A 353 5.39 14.47 3.78
N PRO A 354 5.72 14.65 5.07
CA PRO A 354 5.28 15.80 5.88
C PRO A 354 5.51 17.19 5.28
N ASP A 355 6.54 17.33 4.44
CA ASP A 355 6.91 18.57 3.77
C ASP A 355 6.11 18.84 2.48
N GLY A 356 5.25 17.90 2.06
CA GLY A 356 4.40 17.99 0.87
C GLY A 356 5.01 17.35 -0.38
N HIS A 357 6.25 16.85 -0.30
CA HIS A 357 6.84 16.06 -1.37
C HIS A 357 6.27 14.63 -1.39
N ILE A 358 6.50 13.92 -2.49
CA ILE A 358 6.19 12.50 -2.62
C ILE A 358 7.49 11.74 -2.83
N LEU A 359 7.75 10.77 -1.97
CA LEU A 359 8.90 9.86 -2.09
C LEU A 359 8.51 8.64 -2.90
N PHE A 360 9.28 8.35 -3.95
CA PHE A 360 9.18 7.15 -4.76
C PHE A 360 10.38 6.26 -4.43
N LEU A 361 10.13 4.99 -4.11
CA LEU A 361 11.18 4.00 -3.83
C LEU A 361 10.65 2.57 -4.04
N ASN A 362 11.54 1.58 -3.89
CA ASN A 362 11.29 0.19 -4.28
C ASN A 362 10.99 0.02 -5.78
N GLY A 363 10.83 -1.24 -6.19
CA GLY A 363 10.47 -1.61 -7.55
C GLY A 363 11.65 -2.04 -8.40
N ALA A 364 11.39 -2.17 -9.69
CA ALA A 364 12.33 -2.69 -10.68
C ALA A 364 12.33 -1.87 -11.97
N HIS A 365 13.49 -1.78 -12.61
CA HIS A 365 13.66 -1.16 -13.92
C HIS A 365 13.23 -2.05 -15.09
N LYS A 366 12.94 -3.34 -14.85
CA LYS A 366 12.55 -4.30 -15.88
C LYS A 366 11.41 -5.20 -15.40
N GLY A 367 10.50 -5.52 -16.31
CA GLY A 367 9.44 -6.51 -16.08
C GLY A 367 8.12 -5.92 -15.56
N SER A 368 7.40 -6.73 -14.80
CA SER A 368 6.11 -6.43 -14.13
C SER A 368 6.08 -7.03 -12.72
N ALA A 369 5.01 -6.78 -11.97
CA ALA A 369 4.79 -7.45 -10.69
C ALA A 369 4.45 -8.93 -10.84
N GLY A 370 4.75 -9.72 -9.81
CA GLY A 370 4.60 -11.17 -9.82
C GLY A 370 5.91 -11.92 -9.59
N GLY A 371 5.79 -13.20 -9.26
CA GLY A 371 6.95 -14.06 -8.99
C GLY A 371 7.82 -14.25 -10.23
N PHE A 372 9.11 -13.93 -10.13
CA PHE A 372 10.12 -13.98 -11.19
C PHE A 372 9.90 -13.04 -12.39
N MET A 373 8.96 -12.09 -12.28
CA MET A 373 8.53 -11.23 -13.37
C MET A 373 9.37 -9.95 -13.54
N ALA A 374 10.28 -9.66 -12.62
CA ALA A 374 11.05 -8.41 -12.60
C ALA A 374 12.54 -8.59 -12.27
N ASP A 375 13.37 -7.74 -12.85
CA ASP A 375 14.83 -7.70 -12.66
C ASP A 375 15.30 -6.22 -12.59
N ASP A 376 16.58 -5.99 -12.29
CA ASP A 376 17.21 -4.66 -12.20
C ASP A 376 16.56 -3.75 -11.14
N PRO A 377 16.77 -4.05 -9.84
CA PRO A 377 16.09 -3.35 -8.75
C PRO A 377 16.38 -1.85 -8.73
N VAL A 378 15.34 -1.07 -8.46
CA VAL A 378 15.48 0.37 -8.18
C VAL A 378 16.13 0.53 -6.81
N THR A 379 17.35 1.07 -6.80
CA THR A 379 18.12 1.29 -5.54
C THR A 379 18.14 2.74 -5.09
N GLN A 380 17.82 3.68 -5.98
CA GLN A 380 17.87 5.11 -5.69
C GLN A 380 16.43 5.66 -5.62
N PRO A 381 16.04 6.30 -4.51
CA PRO A 381 14.73 6.92 -4.40
C PRO A 381 14.64 8.15 -5.31
N LEU A 382 13.41 8.58 -5.61
CA LEU A 382 13.12 9.86 -6.22
C LEU A 382 12.24 10.68 -5.29
N LEU A 383 12.43 12.00 -5.31
CA LEU A 383 11.60 12.94 -4.57
C LEU A 383 10.86 13.83 -5.58
N TYR A 384 9.53 13.75 -5.55
CA TYR A 384 8.65 14.52 -6.41
C TYR A 384 8.10 15.75 -5.68
N ASN A 385 8.29 16.93 -6.26
CA ASN A 385 7.70 18.19 -5.82
C ASN A 385 6.51 18.56 -6.71
N PRO A 386 5.26 18.47 -6.21
CA PRO A 386 4.07 18.71 -7.03
C PRO A 386 3.90 20.16 -7.49
N THR A 387 4.59 21.12 -6.86
CA THR A 387 4.50 22.56 -7.15
C THR A 387 5.69 23.09 -7.94
N ALA A 388 6.69 22.26 -8.23
CA ALA A 388 7.80 22.68 -9.08
C ALA A 388 7.35 22.81 -10.55
N GLU A 389 8.08 23.65 -11.29
CA GLU A 389 7.88 23.83 -12.73
C GLU A 389 8.07 22.50 -13.48
N PRO A 390 7.33 22.27 -14.59
CA PRO A 390 7.58 21.14 -15.48
C PRO A 390 9.07 21.08 -15.89
N GLY A 391 9.65 19.88 -15.86
CA GLY A 391 11.06 19.59 -16.08
C GLY A 391 11.91 19.54 -14.80
N HIS A 392 11.34 19.94 -13.66
CA HIS A 392 12.05 20.08 -12.38
C HIS A 392 11.31 19.46 -11.19
N ARG A 393 10.28 18.65 -11.44
CA ARG A 393 9.45 18.07 -10.37
C ARG A 393 10.11 16.89 -9.69
N PHE A 394 10.95 16.12 -10.39
CA PHE A 394 11.75 15.07 -9.78
C PHE A 394 13.15 15.56 -9.41
N THR A 395 13.53 15.25 -8.17
CA THR A 395 14.92 15.28 -7.71
C THR A 395 15.31 13.89 -7.23
N THR A 396 16.61 13.65 -7.13
CA THR A 396 17.13 12.34 -6.75
C THR A 396 18.01 12.51 -5.52
N PRO A 397 17.54 12.08 -4.32
CA PRO A 397 18.38 12.09 -3.13
C PRO A 397 19.68 11.30 -3.37
N ASP A 398 20.78 11.79 -2.79
CA ASP A 398 22.08 11.11 -2.83
C ASP A 398 22.14 9.96 -1.80
N ALA A 399 21.20 9.04 -1.93
CA ALA A 399 21.03 7.87 -1.07
C ALA A 399 20.71 6.66 -1.93
N ARG A 400 21.31 5.51 -1.63
CA ARG A 400 20.98 4.24 -2.28
C ARG A 400 20.85 3.13 -1.25
N THR A 401 19.81 2.31 -1.39
CA THR A 401 19.74 1.07 -0.61
C THR A 401 20.60 0.00 -1.27
N PRO A 402 21.39 -0.78 -0.50
CA PRO A 402 22.07 -1.97 -1.01
C PRO A 402 21.13 -3.20 -1.09
N ILE A 403 19.87 -3.05 -0.67
CA ILE A 403 18.90 -4.14 -0.57
C ILE A 403 17.88 -4.03 -1.70
N PRO A 404 17.80 -5.02 -2.61
CA PRO A 404 16.73 -5.12 -3.59
C PRO A 404 15.35 -5.22 -2.93
N ARG A 405 14.43 -4.31 -3.28
CA ARG A 405 13.05 -4.29 -2.81
C ARG A 405 12.11 -4.41 -4.01
N LEU A 406 11.81 -5.65 -4.39
CA LEU A 406 11.04 -6.02 -5.58
C LEU A 406 9.60 -6.38 -5.20
N TYR A 407 8.99 -7.31 -5.93
CA TYR A 407 7.64 -7.80 -5.67
C TYR A 407 7.44 -8.25 -4.22
N HIS A 408 6.32 -7.83 -3.61
CA HIS A 408 6.03 -7.95 -2.17
C HIS A 408 6.90 -7.10 -1.23
N ALA A 409 7.66 -6.12 -1.72
CA ALA A 409 8.18 -5.08 -0.83
C ALA A 409 7.04 -4.17 -0.33
N VAL A 410 7.27 -3.55 0.83
CA VAL A 410 6.38 -2.54 1.40
C VAL A 410 7.19 -1.36 1.92
N ALA A 411 6.57 -0.18 1.86
CA ALA A 411 7.09 1.04 2.46
C ALA A 411 6.04 1.77 3.28
N GLN A 412 6.43 2.26 4.47
CA GLN A 412 5.51 2.91 5.42
C GLN A 412 6.13 4.16 6.05
N LEU A 413 5.44 5.30 5.95
CA LEU A 413 5.81 6.52 6.68
C LEU A 413 5.56 6.30 8.18
N LEU A 414 6.58 6.53 9.00
CA LEU A 414 6.48 6.43 10.45
C LEU A 414 6.10 7.79 11.07
N PRO A 415 5.54 7.80 12.31
CA PRO A 415 5.31 9.04 13.05
C PRO A 415 6.59 9.84 13.31
N THR A 416 7.75 9.18 13.26
CA THR A 416 9.05 9.82 13.34
C THR A 416 9.41 10.64 12.10
N GLY A 417 8.67 10.56 11.00
CA GLY A 417 9.02 11.12 9.69
C GLY A 417 10.09 10.32 8.94
N GLU A 418 10.54 9.19 9.47
CA GLU A 418 11.34 8.24 8.69
C GLU A 418 10.43 7.30 7.92
N ILE A 419 10.96 6.63 6.91
CA ILE A 419 10.23 5.67 6.09
C ILE A 419 10.79 4.29 6.39
N LEU A 420 9.91 3.37 6.77
CA LEU A 420 10.25 1.97 6.99
C LEU A 420 10.09 1.18 5.70
N LEU A 421 11.09 0.37 5.37
CA LEU A 421 11.10 -0.56 4.23
C LEU A 421 11.27 -2.00 4.73
N ALA A 422 10.44 -2.92 4.21
CA ALA A 422 10.49 -4.35 4.50
C ALA A 422 10.10 -5.18 3.25
N GLY A 423 10.29 -6.51 3.32
CA GLY A 423 10.18 -7.39 2.14
C GLY A 423 11.35 -7.19 1.18
N SER A 424 11.45 -7.80 0.01
CA SER A 424 10.49 -8.45 -0.85
C SER A 424 10.54 -9.98 -0.79
N ASN A 425 9.62 -10.60 -1.53
CA ASN A 425 9.62 -12.03 -1.85
C ASN A 425 9.39 -12.21 -3.36
N PRO A 426 10.41 -11.90 -4.19
CA PRO A 426 10.21 -11.80 -5.64
C PRO A 426 10.25 -13.14 -6.36
N ALA A 427 10.79 -14.20 -5.76
CA ALA A 427 10.69 -15.53 -6.32
C ALA A 427 9.31 -16.14 -6.04
N VAL A 428 8.59 -15.68 -5.01
CA VAL A 428 7.33 -16.29 -4.53
C VAL A 428 7.48 -17.74 -4.10
N SER A 429 8.50 -18.50 -4.49
CA SER A 429 8.76 -19.87 -4.10
C SER A 429 10.21 -20.06 -3.66
N TYR A 430 10.41 -20.73 -2.53
CA TYR A 430 11.72 -21.04 -1.95
C TYR A 430 11.70 -22.42 -1.31
N ASP A 431 12.87 -23.07 -1.25
CA ASP A 431 13.05 -24.27 -0.45
C ASP A 431 13.12 -23.92 1.05
N ALA A 432 13.15 -24.97 1.88
CA ALA A 432 13.19 -24.89 3.33
C ALA A 432 14.43 -24.17 3.93
N VAL A 433 15.40 -23.77 3.13
CA VAL A 433 16.57 -23.00 3.56
C VAL A 433 16.69 -21.67 2.80
N GLY A 434 15.65 -21.26 2.06
CA GLY A 434 15.56 -19.97 1.39
C GLY A 434 16.21 -19.89 0.01
N ASN A 435 16.56 -21.01 -0.64
CA ASN A 435 16.98 -20.98 -2.05
C ASN A 435 15.77 -21.01 -2.96
N ALA A 436 15.77 -20.21 -4.03
CA ALA A 436 14.76 -20.38 -5.07
C ALA A 436 14.93 -21.78 -5.66
N PRO A 437 13.89 -22.64 -5.69
CA PRO A 437 14.01 -23.94 -6.34
C PRO A 437 14.43 -23.69 -7.79
N ASN A 438 15.25 -24.58 -8.35
CA ASN A 438 15.63 -24.57 -9.76
C ASN A 438 14.38 -24.70 -10.63
N LEU A 439 13.66 -23.61 -10.84
CA LEU A 439 12.55 -23.52 -11.78
C LEU A 439 13.21 -23.63 -13.15
N ASN A 440 13.01 -24.79 -13.76
CA ASN A 440 13.53 -25.11 -15.08
C ASN A 440 13.33 -23.91 -16.02
N LYS A 441 14.36 -23.61 -16.81
CA LYS A 441 14.49 -22.51 -17.79
C LYS A 441 13.47 -22.54 -18.95
N LEU A 442 12.37 -23.25 -18.80
CA LEU A 442 11.23 -23.32 -19.70
C LEU A 442 10.08 -22.65 -18.97
N TYR A 443 9.49 -21.59 -19.54
CA TYR A 443 8.32 -20.88 -19.01
C TYR A 443 7.40 -21.85 -18.24
N PRO A 444 7.41 -21.82 -16.89
CA PRO A 444 6.58 -22.75 -16.15
C PRO A 444 5.13 -22.33 -16.40
N HIS A 445 4.43 -23.15 -17.17
CA HIS A 445 2.99 -23.05 -17.27
C HIS A 445 2.38 -23.73 -16.06
N PHE A 446 1.45 -23.08 -15.41
CA PHE A 446 0.61 -23.73 -14.42
C PHE A 446 -0.82 -23.74 -14.92
N LEU A 447 -1.49 -24.88 -14.72
CA LEU A 447 -2.91 -24.99 -14.97
C LEU A 447 -3.61 -24.39 -13.76
N ASN A 448 -4.13 -23.17 -13.90
CA ASN A 448 -5.02 -22.58 -12.91
C ASN A 448 -6.47 -22.83 -13.34
N HIS A 449 -7.14 -23.76 -12.68
CA HIS A 449 -8.55 -24.09 -12.94
C HIS A 449 -8.90 -24.43 -14.41
N GLY A 450 -7.98 -25.08 -15.13
CA GLY A 450 -8.16 -25.45 -16.54
C GLY A 450 -7.63 -24.43 -17.55
N HIS A 451 -7.14 -23.28 -17.07
CA HIS A 451 -6.51 -22.23 -17.88
C HIS A 451 -4.98 -22.33 -17.76
N LEU A 452 -4.28 -22.16 -18.87
CA LEU A 452 -2.82 -22.18 -18.89
C LEU A 452 -2.30 -20.78 -18.55
N ALA A 453 -1.80 -20.60 -17.33
CA ALA A 453 -1.15 -19.36 -16.91
C ALA A 453 0.35 -19.42 -17.20
N PHE A 454 0.94 -18.27 -17.53
CA PHE A 454 2.36 -18.16 -17.91
C PHE A 454 3.09 -17.28 -16.90
N LEU A 455 4.09 -17.83 -16.21
CA LEU A 455 5.12 -17.00 -15.59
C LEU A 455 6.17 -16.70 -16.66
N ASN A 456 6.19 -15.46 -17.15
CA ASN A 456 7.27 -15.02 -18.02
C ASN A 456 8.43 -14.62 -17.13
N GLN A 457 9.35 -15.56 -16.88
CA GLN A 457 10.59 -15.24 -16.17
C GLN A 457 11.33 -14.14 -16.93
N GLN A 458 11.33 -12.93 -16.37
CA GLN A 458 12.12 -11.80 -16.86
C GLN A 458 13.48 -11.74 -16.16
N GLN A 459 13.59 -12.40 -14.99
CA GLN A 459 14.86 -12.60 -14.33
C GLN A 459 15.76 -13.48 -15.20
N SER A 460 16.99 -13.02 -15.44
CA SER A 460 18.01 -13.90 -16.03
C SER A 460 18.14 -15.17 -15.19
N PRO A 461 18.47 -16.34 -15.78
CA PRO A 461 18.75 -17.56 -15.01
C PRO A 461 19.86 -17.44 -13.96
N THR A 462 20.58 -16.32 -13.94
CA THR A 462 21.63 -15.98 -12.97
C THR A 462 21.22 -14.86 -12.01
N SER A 463 20.11 -14.18 -12.25
CA SER A 463 19.58 -13.14 -11.37
C SER A 463 18.82 -13.83 -10.24
N HIS A 464 19.32 -13.70 -9.02
CA HIS A 464 18.69 -14.28 -7.83
C HIS A 464 18.46 -13.19 -6.80
N TYR A 465 17.19 -12.91 -6.52
CA TYR A 465 16.77 -12.01 -5.46
C TYR A 465 16.09 -12.84 -4.37
N PRO A 466 16.79 -13.20 -3.28
CA PRO A 466 16.22 -14.00 -2.22
C PRO A 466 15.11 -13.25 -1.49
N THR A 467 14.31 -13.98 -0.70
CA THR A 467 13.41 -13.34 0.26
C THR A 467 14.22 -12.46 1.21
N GLU A 468 13.76 -11.23 1.37
CA GLU A 468 14.43 -10.24 2.18
C GLU A 468 13.67 -10.01 3.49
N TYR A 469 14.35 -10.30 4.60
CA TYR A 469 13.80 -10.20 5.95
C TYR A 469 14.34 -9.00 6.71
N ARG A 470 15.34 -8.28 6.21
CA ARG A 470 15.93 -7.11 6.87
C ARG A 470 15.00 -5.92 6.72
N VAL A 471 14.81 -5.19 7.81
CA VAL A 471 14.05 -3.94 7.83
C VAL A 471 15.03 -2.77 7.74
N GLU A 472 14.79 -1.84 6.84
CA GLU A 472 15.55 -0.59 6.72
C GLU A 472 14.68 0.61 7.09
N LEU A 473 15.32 1.65 7.63
CA LEU A 473 14.73 2.98 7.67
C LEU A 473 15.46 3.87 6.67
N PHE A 474 14.70 4.53 5.81
CA PHE A 474 15.13 5.68 5.03
C PHE A 474 14.87 6.96 5.83
N ARG A 475 15.90 7.79 5.94
CA ARG A 475 15.88 9.10 6.60
C ARG A 475 15.91 10.20 5.53
N PRO A 476 14.81 10.94 5.30
CA PRO A 476 14.79 12.05 4.36
C PRO A 476 15.57 13.29 4.83
N ASP A 477 16.00 14.12 3.89
CA ASP A 477 16.76 15.36 4.14
C ASP A 477 16.04 16.35 5.07
N TYR A 478 14.70 16.39 5.03
CA TYR A 478 13.92 17.27 5.91
C TYR A 478 14.07 16.92 7.40
N LEU A 479 14.61 15.75 7.77
CA LEU A 479 14.85 15.43 9.18
C LEU A 479 16.08 16.11 9.75
N ASP A 480 16.97 16.63 8.89
CA ASP A 480 18.24 17.27 9.25
C ASP A 480 18.13 18.80 9.21
N HIS A 481 17.17 19.32 9.98
CA HIS A 481 16.96 20.75 10.18
C HIS A 481 17.94 21.34 11.19
N ALA A 482 18.70 22.36 10.77
CA ALA A 482 19.62 23.11 11.63
C ALA A 482 18.94 23.81 12.83
N ALA A 483 17.66 24.16 12.70
CA ALA A 483 16.85 24.75 13.77
C ALA A 483 16.24 23.72 14.74
N GLY A 484 16.46 22.42 14.49
CA GLY A 484 15.83 21.32 15.21
C GLY A 484 14.42 20.98 14.71
N ARG A 485 13.93 19.79 15.07
CA ARG A 485 12.60 19.32 14.71
C ARG A 485 11.52 20.05 15.52
N PRO A 486 10.44 20.58 14.90
CA PRO A 486 9.35 21.16 15.65
C PRO A 486 8.68 20.14 16.59
N VAL A 487 8.27 20.59 17.77
CA VAL A 487 7.61 19.75 18.78
C VAL A 487 6.22 20.29 19.05
N ILE A 488 5.21 19.46 18.79
CA ILE A 488 3.82 19.75 19.18
C ILE A 488 3.72 19.55 20.70
N ALA A 489 3.64 20.66 21.44
CA ALA A 489 3.52 20.68 22.89
C ALA A 489 2.11 20.29 23.36
N SER A 490 1.08 20.60 22.56
CA SER A 490 -0.29 20.15 22.80
C SER A 490 -1.11 20.22 21.53
N ALA A 491 -2.00 19.25 21.34
CA ALA A 491 -3.05 19.22 20.31
C ALA A 491 -4.31 18.60 20.93
N PRO A 492 -5.52 18.84 20.38
CA PRO A 492 -6.72 18.14 20.80
C PRO A 492 -6.65 16.65 20.46
N ASP A 493 -7.22 15.79 21.30
CA ASP A 493 -7.29 14.33 21.06
C ASP A 493 -8.16 13.96 19.86
N ALA A 494 -9.13 14.83 19.54
CA ALA A 494 -10.01 14.70 18.39
C ALA A 494 -10.40 16.06 17.84
N ILE A 495 -10.55 16.13 16.51
CA ILE A 495 -11.03 17.31 15.78
C ILE A 495 -12.29 16.94 14.99
N LYS A 496 -13.10 17.95 14.65
CA LYS A 496 -14.29 17.78 13.81
C LYS A 496 -14.02 18.36 12.43
N TYR A 497 -14.65 17.78 11.41
CA TYR A 497 -14.62 18.32 10.06
C TYR A 497 -15.14 19.76 10.04
N ALA A 498 -14.46 20.63 9.29
CA ALA A 498 -14.78 22.05 9.14
C ALA A 498 -14.86 22.83 10.47
N ALA A 499 -14.12 22.40 11.49
CA ALA A 499 -14.02 23.10 12.76
C ALA A 499 -12.57 23.51 13.04
N ASP A 500 -12.40 24.76 13.47
CA ASP A 500 -11.12 25.29 13.91
C ASP A 500 -10.64 24.58 15.18
N PHE A 501 -9.33 24.43 15.33
CA PHE A 501 -8.72 23.91 16.52
C PHE A 501 -7.38 24.58 16.84
N GLN A 502 -6.83 24.29 18.01
CA GLN A 502 -5.58 24.92 18.45
C GLN A 502 -4.51 23.87 18.70
N ILE A 503 -3.32 24.13 18.15
CA ILE A 503 -2.11 23.40 18.50
C ILE A 503 -1.12 24.36 19.14
N ARG A 504 -0.29 23.85 20.04
CA ARG A 504 0.85 24.59 20.58
C ARG A 504 2.12 23.93 20.11
N VAL A 505 3.02 24.71 19.55
CA VAL A 505 4.37 24.29 19.16
C VAL A 505 5.35 24.87 20.19
N ALA A 506 6.31 24.05 20.64
CA ALA A 506 7.23 24.44 21.71
C ALA A 506 8.23 25.53 21.26
N GLN A 507 8.55 25.55 19.97
CA GLN A 507 9.47 26.53 19.36
C GLN A 507 8.74 27.76 18.85
N THR A 508 9.42 28.91 18.86
CA THR A 508 8.95 30.12 18.15
C THR A 508 8.93 29.82 16.66
N SER A 509 7.74 29.73 16.08
CA SER A 509 7.59 29.48 14.66
C SER A 509 7.78 30.78 13.87
N THR A 510 8.58 30.73 12.81
CA THR A 510 8.66 31.80 11.81
C THR A 510 7.45 31.70 10.87
N GLY A 511 7.17 32.77 10.11
CA GLY A 511 5.93 32.97 9.33
C GLY A 511 5.63 31.99 8.19
N ASP A 512 6.32 30.87 8.07
CA ASP A 512 6.13 29.86 7.01
C ASP A 512 5.91 28.45 7.59
N THR A 513 5.06 28.34 8.60
CA THR A 513 4.74 27.06 9.25
C THR A 513 3.62 26.35 8.52
N LYS A 514 3.88 25.13 8.07
CA LYS A 514 2.88 24.24 7.46
C LYS A 514 2.45 23.15 8.43
N VAL A 515 1.15 22.94 8.49
CA VAL A 515 0.53 21.87 9.27
C VAL A 515 -0.18 20.94 8.30
N ARG A 516 0.16 19.65 8.32
CA ARG A 516 -0.48 18.66 7.44
C ARG A 516 -1.01 17.48 8.25
N LEU A 517 -2.19 17.01 7.87
CA LEU A 517 -2.78 15.77 8.33
C LEU A 517 -2.45 14.67 7.32
N SER A 518 -1.81 13.60 7.79
CA SER A 518 -1.46 12.45 6.95
C SER A 518 -2.21 11.20 7.39
N TYR A 519 -2.83 10.51 6.43
CA TYR A 519 -3.43 9.20 6.61
C TYR A 519 -2.59 8.19 5.83
N SER A 520 -2.00 7.23 6.55
CA SER A 520 -1.02 6.30 6.01
C SER A 520 -1.62 5.13 5.23
N GLY A 521 -2.84 4.69 5.55
CA GLY A 521 -3.50 3.59 4.85
C GLY A 521 -2.88 2.21 5.09
N PHE A 522 -3.19 1.27 4.21
CA PHE A 522 -2.69 -0.11 4.18
C PHE A 522 -1.76 -0.29 2.96
N ARG A 523 -0.68 -1.07 3.11
CA ARG A 523 0.39 -1.20 2.11
C ARG A 523 0.55 -2.63 1.66
N THR A 524 0.59 -2.87 0.36
CA THR A 524 0.95 -4.17 -0.23
C THR A 524 1.12 -4.04 -1.74
N HIS A 525 1.97 -4.84 -2.38
CA HIS A 525 2.03 -4.92 -3.86
C HIS A 525 2.18 -3.56 -4.58
N ALA A 526 2.92 -2.60 -3.99
CA ALA A 526 2.99 -1.20 -4.47
C ALA A 526 1.63 -0.48 -4.54
N MET A 527 0.71 -0.86 -3.63
CA MET A 527 -0.60 -0.23 -3.42
C MET A 527 -0.62 0.51 -2.08
N GLU A 528 -1.00 1.78 -2.13
CA GLU A 528 -1.16 2.64 -0.97
C GLU A 528 -2.62 2.92 -0.65
N MET A 529 -3.31 1.88 -0.19
CA MET A 529 -4.77 1.90 -0.03
C MET A 529 -5.23 2.97 0.96
N GLY A 530 -5.87 4.00 0.40
CA GLY A 530 -6.49 5.09 1.14
C GLY A 530 -5.54 6.21 1.56
N GLN A 531 -4.24 6.12 1.26
CA GLN A 531 -3.27 7.18 1.58
C GLN A 531 -3.75 8.54 1.09
N ARG A 532 -3.66 9.57 1.95
CA ARG A 532 -3.98 10.96 1.59
C ARG A 532 -3.36 11.95 2.56
N MET A 533 -3.19 13.17 2.09
CA MET A 533 -2.65 14.28 2.86
C MET A 533 -3.49 15.53 2.64
N VAL A 534 -3.75 16.26 3.71
CA VAL A 534 -4.43 17.55 3.68
C VAL A 534 -3.56 18.57 4.39
N GLU A 535 -3.16 19.63 3.69
CA GLU A 535 -2.53 20.81 4.30
C GLU A 535 -3.62 21.71 4.90
N LEU A 536 -3.41 22.15 6.13
CA LEU A 536 -4.37 23.03 6.82
C LEU A 536 -3.98 24.49 6.63
N GLU A 537 -4.99 25.36 6.59
CA GLU A 537 -4.78 26.80 6.73
C GLU A 537 -4.36 27.09 8.18
N VAL A 538 -3.37 27.98 8.38
CA VAL A 538 -2.80 28.23 9.71
C VAL A 538 -2.74 29.72 9.98
N THR A 539 -3.23 30.15 11.14
CA THR A 539 -3.07 31.51 11.64
C THR A 539 -2.19 31.52 12.90
N LEU A 540 -1.04 32.20 12.82
CA LEU A 540 -0.14 32.35 13.96
C LEU A 540 -0.72 33.34 14.98
N GLY A 541 -0.86 32.91 16.23
CA GLY A 541 -1.15 33.82 17.34
C GLY A 541 0.11 34.61 17.71
N GLY A 542 0.04 35.94 17.76
CA GLY A 542 1.16 36.79 18.19
C GLY A 542 1.62 36.49 19.61
N HIS A 543 2.81 36.95 20.04
CA HIS A 543 3.34 36.67 21.40
C HIS A 543 2.30 36.95 22.50
N GLY A 544 1.83 35.91 23.17
CA GLY A 544 0.78 35.96 24.20
C GLY A 544 -0.65 35.66 23.71
N ALA A 545 -0.86 35.53 22.41
CA ALA A 545 -2.10 35.09 21.76
C ALA A 545 -1.91 33.69 21.14
N ARG A 546 -2.99 32.91 21.13
CA ARG A 546 -2.99 31.47 20.79
C ARG A 546 -3.04 31.27 19.27
N PRO A 547 -2.23 30.38 18.68
CA PRO A 547 -2.41 29.97 17.28
C PRO A 547 -3.76 29.27 17.07
N SER A 548 -4.40 29.52 15.93
CA SER A 548 -5.60 28.82 15.47
C SER A 548 -5.33 28.18 14.11
N VAL A 549 -5.74 26.92 13.98
CA VAL A 549 -5.69 26.10 12.77
C VAL A 549 -7.12 25.89 12.30
#